data_AF-A0AAQ3GAY5-F1
#
_entry.id   AF-A0AAQ3GAY5-F1
#
_cell.length_a   1.000
_cell.length_b   1.000
_cell.length_c   1.000
_cell.angle_alpha   90.00
_cell.angle_beta   90.00
_cell.angle_gamma   90.00
#
_symmetry.space_group_name_H-M   'P 1'
#
loop_
_entity.id
_entity.type
_entity.pdbx_description
1 polymer ?
#
loop_
_entity_poly.entity_id
_entity_poly.type
_entity_poly.pdbx_seq_one_letter_code
_entity_poly.pdbx_strand_id
1 'polypeptide(L)'
;MEVNHVALTKIGEHGVGKQNVLDADGNIVYTREYHYKNIDNERVVIQEHSYGHEDFPSDHASHKPHFNVREYDPETGNADRNRTFHLKSVSTHYVSE
;
A
#
# COMPACT_ATOMS: atom_id res chain seq x y z
N MET A 1 4.71 -12.74 12.98
CA MET A 1 4.28 -11.60 12.14
C MET A 1 3.66 -12.19 10.91
N GLU A 2 2.39 -11.89 10.66
CA GLU A 2 1.70 -12.30 9.43
C GLU A 2 2.09 -11.34 8.31
N VAL A 3 2.45 -11.90 7.15
CA VAL A 3 2.89 -11.14 5.98
C VAL A 3 2.09 -11.61 4.77
N ASN A 4 1.27 -10.73 4.22
CA ASN A 4 0.48 -10.99 3.03
C ASN A 4 1.15 -10.37 1.81
N HIS A 5 1.00 -11.03 0.65
CA HIS A 5 1.44 -10.49 -0.64
C HIS A 5 0.21 -10.12 -1.44
N VAL A 6 0.06 -8.83 -1.73
CA VAL A 6 -1.11 -8.29 -2.43
C VAL A 6 -0.64 -7.65 -3.73
N ALA A 7 -1.39 -7.85 -4.83
CA ALA A 7 -1.03 -7.22 -6.08
C ALA A 7 -1.05 -5.70 -5.94
N LEU A 8 0.04 -5.06 -6.36
CA LEU A 8 0.09 -3.61 -6.51
C LEU A 8 -0.85 -3.21 -7.63
N THR A 9 -1.72 -2.24 -7.39
CA THR A 9 -2.68 -1.78 -8.40
C THR A 9 -2.62 -0.28 -8.56
N LYS A 10 -2.86 0.18 -9.79
CA LYS A 10 -3.12 1.57 -10.13
C LYS A 10 -4.55 1.74 -10.64
N ILE A 11 -4.98 2.98 -10.83
CA ILE A 11 -6.26 3.29 -11.48
C ILE A 11 -6.25 2.65 -12.87
N GLY A 12 -7.36 1.99 -13.23
CA GLY A 12 -7.52 1.35 -14.55
C GLY A 12 -7.58 2.34 -15.70
N GLU A 13 -7.44 1.84 -16.93
CA GLU A 13 -7.51 2.66 -18.14
C GLU A 13 -8.80 3.50 -18.16
N HIS A 14 -8.68 4.74 -18.64
CA HIS A 14 -9.77 5.72 -18.67
C HIS A 14 -10.41 6.03 -17.31
N GLY A 15 -9.72 5.74 -16.20
CA GLY A 15 -10.24 5.97 -14.85
C GLY A 15 -11.22 4.90 -14.38
N VAL A 16 -11.34 3.78 -15.10
CA VAL A 16 -12.34 2.74 -14.82
C VAL A 16 -11.69 1.56 -14.13
N GLY A 17 -12.14 1.26 -12.92
CA GLY A 17 -11.71 0.08 -12.17
C GLY A 17 -10.25 0.15 -11.73
N LYS A 18 -9.65 -1.03 -11.53
CA LYS A 18 -8.28 -1.21 -11.04
C LYS A 18 -7.53 -2.11 -12.01
N GLN A 19 -6.25 -1.81 -12.20
CA GLN A 19 -5.34 -2.66 -12.98
C GLN A 19 -4.09 -2.96 -12.15
N ASN A 20 -3.52 -4.14 -12.34
CA ASN A 20 -2.26 -4.50 -11.70
C ASN A 20 -1.11 -3.68 -12.29
N VAL A 21 -0.15 -3.31 -11.44
CA VAL A 21 1.13 -2.77 -11.88
C VAL A 21 1.98 -3.96 -12.33
N LEU A 22 2.59 -3.82 -13.50
CA LEU A 22 3.46 -4.82 -14.09
C LEU A 22 4.90 -4.30 -14.12
N ASP A 23 5.87 -5.19 -13.94
CA ASP A 23 7.29 -4.89 -14.15
C ASP A 23 7.63 -4.86 -15.66
N ALA A 24 8.91 -4.61 -15.97
CA ALA A 24 9.41 -4.53 -17.34
C ALA A 24 9.25 -5.84 -18.14
N ASP A 25 9.16 -6.98 -17.45
CA ASP A 25 8.99 -8.31 -18.04
C ASP A 25 7.50 -8.70 -18.13
N GLY A 26 6.59 -7.83 -17.66
CA GLY A 26 5.14 -8.04 -17.68
C GLY A 26 4.61 -8.84 -16.49
N ASN A 27 5.42 -9.10 -15.46
CA ASN A 27 4.97 -9.80 -14.26
C ASN A 27 4.25 -8.85 -13.31
N ILE A 28 3.30 -9.36 -12.53
CA ILE A 28 2.60 -8.58 -11.50
C ILE A 28 3.60 -8.18 -10.41
N VAL A 29 3.64 -6.89 -10.11
CA VAL A 29 4.34 -6.36 -8.94
C VAL A 29 3.48 -6.61 -7.70
N TYR A 30 4.08 -7.18 -6.67
CA TYR A 30 3.41 -7.43 -5.38
C TYR A 30 3.90 -6.46 -4.31
N THR A 31 2.96 -6.00 -3.48
CA THR A 31 3.22 -5.34 -2.20
C THR A 31 3.34 -6.38 -1.10
N ARG A 32 4.00 -6.01 -0.01
CA ARG A 32 3.99 -6.78 1.25
C ARG A 32 3.15 -6.04 2.27
N GLU A 33 2.25 -6.75 2.92
CA GLU A 33 1.45 -6.22 4.01
C GLU A 33 1.88 -6.88 5.31
N TYR A 34 2.32 -6.08 6.27
CA TYR A 34 2.73 -6.53 7.59
C TYR A 34 1.60 -6.26 8.58
N HIS A 35 1.06 -7.31 9.18
CA HIS A 35 -0.09 -7.23 10.07
C HIS A 35 0.35 -7.22 11.53
N TYR A 36 -0.06 -6.18 12.25
CA TYR A 36 0.28 -5.98 13.65
C TYR A 36 -0.95 -5.66 14.50
N LYS A 37 -0.73 -5.75 15.80
CA LYS A 37 -1.53 -5.04 16.79
C LYS A 37 -0.66 -3.98 17.45
N ASN A 38 -1.17 -2.76 17.58
CA ASN A 38 -0.48 -1.71 18.35
C ASN A 38 -0.59 -1.98 19.86
N ILE A 39 -0.02 -1.07 20.67
CA ILE A 39 -0.07 -1.16 22.14
C ILE A 39 -1.49 -1.07 22.70
N ASP A 40 -2.40 -0.46 21.95
CA ASP A 40 -3.83 -0.34 22.26
C ASP A 40 -4.63 -1.55 21.73
N ASN A 41 -3.94 -2.60 21.24
CA ASN A 41 -4.51 -3.84 20.70
C ASN A 41 -5.38 -3.66 19.44
N GLU A 42 -5.27 -2.51 18.77
CA GLU A 42 -5.89 -2.23 17.48
C GLU A 42 -5.08 -2.84 16.33
N ARG A 43 -5.77 -3.34 15.30
CA ARG A 43 -5.10 -3.87 14.11
C ARG A 43 -4.59 -2.74 13.23
N VAL A 44 -3.33 -2.84 12.84
CA VAL A 44 -2.68 -1.92 11.92
C VAL A 44 -1.96 -2.73 10.84
N VAL A 45 -2.05 -2.28 9.60
CA VAL A 45 -1.38 -2.91 8.47
C VAL A 45 -0.38 -1.92 7.88
N ILE A 46 0.88 -2.33 7.80
CA ILE A 46 1.91 -1.56 7.10
C ILE A 46 2.06 -2.17 5.71
N GLN A 47 1.65 -1.43 4.68
CA GLN A 47 1.81 -1.81 3.29
C GLN A 47 3.12 -1.26 2.73
N GLU A 48 3.96 -2.14 2.23
CA GLU A 48 5.20 -1.80 1.56
C GLU A 48 5.02 -1.79 0.04
N HIS A 49 5.31 -0.64 -0.55
CA HIS A 49 5.29 -0.39 -1.98
C HIS A 49 6.72 -0.21 -2.49
N SER A 50 7.55 -1.26 -2.44
CA SER A 50 8.98 -1.17 -2.81
C SER A 50 9.22 -0.73 -4.26
N TYR A 51 8.21 -0.87 -5.13
CA TYR A 51 8.27 -0.43 -6.53
C TYR A 51 7.87 1.04 -6.73
N GLY A 52 7.07 1.61 -5.82
CA GLY A 52 6.42 2.91 -6.03
C GLY A 52 5.32 2.88 -7.11
N HIS A 53 4.93 4.06 -7.57
CA HIS A 53 3.86 4.29 -8.54
C HIS A 53 4.26 5.34 -9.59
N GLU A 54 4.72 4.91 -10.76
CA GLU A 54 5.16 5.79 -11.85
C GLU A 54 4.05 6.71 -12.40
N ASP A 55 2.78 6.41 -12.11
CA ASP A 55 1.63 7.26 -12.45
C ASP A 55 1.57 8.55 -11.63
N PHE A 56 2.36 8.68 -10.57
CA PHE A 56 2.54 9.93 -9.83
C PHE A 56 3.76 10.72 -10.33
N PRO A 57 3.74 12.07 -10.23
CA PRO A 57 4.91 12.90 -10.50
C PRO A 57 6.14 12.49 -9.66
N SER A 58 7.35 12.67 -10.19
CA SER A 58 8.59 12.20 -9.55
C SER A 58 8.90 12.85 -8.19
N ASP A 59 8.31 14.02 -7.93
CA ASP A 59 8.40 14.75 -6.66
C ASP A 59 7.32 14.34 -5.64
N HIS A 60 6.37 13.47 -6.02
CA HIS A 60 5.34 12.93 -5.13
C HIS A 60 5.87 11.71 -4.34
N ALA A 61 5.49 11.59 -3.06
CA ALA A 61 5.96 10.49 -2.20
C ALA A 61 5.60 9.09 -2.75
N SER A 62 4.40 8.95 -3.31
CA SER A 62 3.93 7.67 -3.87
C SER A 62 4.69 7.23 -5.12
N HIS A 63 5.38 8.14 -5.82
CA HIS A 63 6.20 7.78 -6.98
C HIS A 63 7.38 6.88 -6.59
N LYS A 64 7.95 7.12 -5.41
CA LYS A 64 9.13 6.43 -4.89
C LYS A 64 8.73 5.18 -4.09
N PRO A 65 9.67 4.26 -3.80
CA PRO A 65 9.46 3.23 -2.81
C PRO A 65 9.01 3.83 -1.47
N HIS A 66 7.90 3.34 -0.93
CA HIS A 66 7.32 3.89 0.30
C HIS A 66 6.56 2.85 1.12
N PHE A 67 6.29 3.19 2.38
CA PHE A 67 5.34 2.49 3.23
C PHE A 67 4.08 3.33 3.44
N ASN A 68 2.95 2.64 3.55
CA ASN A 68 1.68 3.21 3.98
C ASN A 68 1.18 2.49 5.23
N VAL A 69 0.67 3.23 6.20
CA VAL A 69 0.01 2.66 7.38
C VAL A 69 -1.50 2.76 7.18
N ARG A 70 -2.15 1.61 7.15
CA ARG A 70 -3.57 1.45 6.80
C ARG A 70 -4.35 0.78 7.91
N GLU A 71 -5.66 0.99 7.86
CA GLU A 71 -6.60 0.20 8.65
C GLU A 71 -6.64 -1.24 8.13
N TYR A 72 -6.93 -2.20 9.02
CA TYR A 72 -7.21 -3.57 8.63
C TYR A 72 -8.64 -3.70 8.10
N ASP A 73 -8.80 -4.31 6.94
CA ASP A 73 -10.09 -4.63 6.34
C ASP A 73 -10.54 -6.05 6.74
N PRO A 74 -11.62 -6.20 7.52
CA PRO A 74 -12.11 -7.50 7.95
C PRO A 74 -12.77 -8.31 6.82
N GLU A 75 -13.20 -7.70 5.73
CA GLU A 75 -13.82 -8.40 4.61
C GLU A 75 -12.78 -9.15 3.77
N THR A 76 -11.63 -8.51 3.54
CA THR A 76 -10.58 -9.05 2.67
C THR A 76 -9.42 -9.69 3.45
N GLY A 77 -9.26 -9.35 4.73
CA GLY A 77 -8.12 -9.75 5.54
C GLY A 77 -6.83 -8.98 5.25
N ASN A 78 -6.89 -7.92 4.45
CA ASN A 78 -5.75 -7.10 4.00
C ASN A 78 -5.85 -5.68 4.55
N ALA A 79 -4.94 -4.80 4.15
CA ALA A 79 -5.08 -3.36 4.37
C ALA A 79 -6.27 -2.77 3.59
N ASP A 80 -6.97 -1.83 4.21
CA ASP A 80 -7.92 -0.97 3.51
C ASP A 80 -7.17 -0.06 2.53
N ARG A 81 -7.52 -0.20 1.25
CA ARG A 81 -6.87 0.50 0.14
C ARG A 81 -7.12 2.00 0.13
N ASN A 82 -8.22 2.47 0.71
CA ASN A 82 -8.64 3.87 0.65
C ASN A 82 -8.65 4.54 2.02
N ARG A 83 -8.54 3.78 3.12
CA ARG A 83 -8.48 4.32 4.49
C ARG A 83 -7.05 4.27 5.03
N THR A 84 -6.46 5.45 5.17
CA THR A 84 -5.29 5.65 6.01
C THR A 84 -5.66 5.31 7.45
N PHE A 85 -4.71 4.79 8.22
CA PHE A 85 -4.93 4.56 9.64
C PHE A 85 -5.40 5.84 10.35
N HIS A 86 -6.36 5.72 11.28
CA HIS A 86 -7.03 6.88 11.86
C HIS A 86 -6.10 7.82 12.64
N LEU A 87 -4.98 7.31 13.19
CA LEU A 87 -3.95 8.12 13.83
C LEU A 87 -3.09 8.86 12.78
N LYS A 88 -3.46 10.11 12.50
CA LYS A 88 -2.81 10.97 11.49
C LYS A 88 -1.30 11.17 11.69
N SER A 89 -0.81 11.09 12.94
CA SER A 89 0.62 11.21 13.25
C SER A 89 1.46 10.08 12.68
N VAL A 90 0.84 8.95 12.31
CA VAL A 90 1.53 7.75 11.80
C VAL A 90 0.99 7.24 10.47
N SER A 91 -0.01 7.90 9.88
CA SER A 91 -0.75 7.35 8.72
C SER A 91 -0.37 7.93 7.36
N THR A 92 0.73 8.71 7.31
CA THR A 92 1.28 9.26 6.08
C THR A 92 2.19 8.28 5.35
N HIS A 93 2.74 8.70 4.20
CA HIS A 93 3.73 7.94 3.45
C HIS A 93 5.09 8.05 4.14
N TYR A 94 5.78 6.93 4.32
CA TYR A 94 7.17 6.89 4.75
C TYR A 94 8.04 6.53 3.54
N VAL A 95 8.86 7.48 3.10
CA VAL A 95 9.85 7.28 2.03
C VAL A 95 11.23 7.06 2.64
N SER A 96 12.12 6.38 1.92
CA SER A 96 13.54 6.33 2.28
C SER A 96 14.18 7.70 2.11
N GLU A 97 15.12 8.03 3.00
CA GLU A 97 15.96 9.24 2.93
C GLU A 97 17.08 9.10 1.88
#